data_AF-H8N098-F1
#
_entry.id   AF-H8N098-F1
#
_cell.length_a   1.000
_cell.length_b   1.000
_cell.length_c   1.000
_cell.angle_alpha   90.00
_cell.angle_beta   90.00
_cell.angle_gamma   90.00
#
_symmetry.space_group_name_H-M   'P 1'
#
loop_
_entity.id
_entity.type
_entity.pdbx_description
1 polymer ?
#
loop_
_entity_poly.entity_id
_entity_poly.type
_entity_poly.pdbx_seq_one_letter_code
_entity_poly.pdbx_strand_id
1 'polypeptide(L)'
;MRFLVAGATCALLLPTVTHAADAHDLISPARCELRFNRLMNCQLPQALLTTPTAETAVPLRTTLRSVVSGNCSTQYPLEARAETAGASPVFIPYLQNNKEVRLRAAGGAPVSAFTLSDASTWTASAVLDSSCRISLEIHWNEVDVSSTGEAQALITALNADIAAAESHADRMEELMLYQRAYAFMYSLADQFRTELSNESMQELRAAALEAGPAVESMILNCADLSFEERLALLRLHGSLWVLGQPEDWQRPDGTVMTMEDHLGPGASEILARLNAILARQTGNPPDYAQLYEAAKTEIVRLKNKKSLALAQLAPWLP
;
A
#
# COMPACT_ATOMS: atom_id res chain seq x y z
N MET A 1 -14.19 -24.74 24.57
CA MET A 1 -12.76 -24.93 24.22
C MET A 1 -12.47 -24.06 23.01
N ARG A 2 -11.79 -22.92 23.21
CA ARG A 2 -11.38 -22.01 22.14
C ARG A 2 -9.92 -22.31 21.81
N PHE A 3 -9.65 -22.77 20.59
CA PHE A 3 -8.30 -22.91 20.08
C PHE A 3 -7.80 -21.53 19.64
N LEU A 4 -6.80 -21.04 20.37
CA LEU A 4 -5.88 -19.99 19.92
C LEU A 4 -5.08 -20.54 18.73
N VAL A 5 -5.22 -19.91 17.57
CA VAL A 5 -4.21 -20.01 16.50
C VAL A 5 -3.47 -18.69 16.49
N ALA A 6 -2.37 -18.66 17.22
CA ALA A 6 -1.35 -17.64 17.06
C ALA A 6 -0.74 -17.83 15.68
N GLY A 7 -1.12 -16.97 14.73
CA GLY A 7 -0.45 -16.83 13.45
C GLY A 7 0.91 -16.20 13.68
N ALA A 8 1.90 -17.05 14.02
CA ALA A 8 3.29 -16.67 13.98
C ALA A 8 3.65 -16.33 12.51
N THR A 9 3.66 -15.04 12.18
CA THR A 9 4.35 -14.56 10.99
C THR A 9 5.83 -14.88 11.17
N CYS A 10 6.22 -16.02 10.64
CA CYS A 10 7.59 -16.39 10.42
C CYS A 10 8.14 -15.39 9.40
N ALA A 11 8.66 -14.27 9.90
CA ALA A 11 9.50 -13.39 9.12
C ALA A 11 10.73 -14.21 8.75
N LEU A 12 10.68 -14.86 7.59
CA LEU A 12 11.86 -15.33 6.90
C LEU A 12 12.70 -14.09 6.64
N LEU A 13 13.66 -13.86 7.55
CA LEU A 13 14.85 -13.07 7.31
C LEU A 13 15.55 -13.69 6.11
N LEU A 14 15.13 -13.31 4.91
CA LEU A 14 15.93 -13.53 3.73
C LEU A 14 17.20 -12.68 3.95
N PRO A 15 18.40 -13.29 3.92
CA PRO A 15 19.61 -12.50 3.85
C PRO A 15 19.46 -11.56 2.66
N THR A 16 19.91 -10.31 2.82
CA THR A 16 20.11 -9.40 1.70
C THR A 16 20.83 -10.19 0.62
N VAL A 17 20.13 -10.48 -0.49
CA VAL A 17 20.74 -11.17 -1.62
C VAL A 17 21.70 -10.16 -2.22
N THR A 18 22.94 -10.17 -1.74
CA THR A 18 24.07 -9.61 -2.46
C THR A 18 24.16 -10.42 -3.74
N HIS A 19 23.52 -9.93 -4.79
CA HIS A 19 23.73 -10.47 -6.12
C HIS A 19 25.23 -10.39 -6.40
N ALA A 20 25.83 -11.53 -6.74
CA ALA A 20 27.18 -11.53 -7.28
C ALA A 20 27.20 -10.56 -8.47
N ALA A 21 28.27 -9.76 -8.58
CA ALA A 21 28.40 -8.84 -9.70
C ALA A 21 28.44 -9.67 -10.99
N ASP A 22 27.55 -9.36 -11.94
CA ASP A 22 27.63 -9.93 -13.28
C ASP A 22 28.72 -9.19 -14.05
N ALA A 23 29.57 -9.93 -14.75
CA ALA A 23 30.58 -9.34 -15.62
C ALA A 23 30.20 -9.55 -17.08
N HIS A 24 30.18 -8.48 -17.87
CA HIS A 24 29.93 -8.53 -19.30
C HIS A 24 31.16 -8.05 -20.08
N ASP A 25 31.73 -8.93 -20.91
CA ASP A 25 32.87 -8.57 -21.76
C ASP A 25 32.46 -7.58 -22.85
N LEU A 26 33.08 -6.40 -22.83
CA LEU A 26 32.94 -5.36 -23.86
C LEU A 26 34.04 -5.48 -24.91
N ILE A 27 35.31 -5.54 -24.47
CA ILE A 27 36.48 -5.71 -25.32
C ILE A 27 37.29 -6.90 -24.81
N SER A 28 37.37 -7.95 -25.61
CA SER A 28 38.22 -9.11 -25.33
C SER A 28 38.53 -9.87 -26.63
N PRO A 29 39.51 -10.79 -26.66
CA PRO A 29 39.77 -11.62 -27.84
C PRO A 29 38.61 -12.53 -28.23
N ALA A 30 37.62 -12.72 -27.34
CA ALA A 30 36.39 -13.44 -27.65
C ALA A 30 35.34 -12.55 -28.35
N ARG A 31 35.47 -11.23 -28.23
CA ARG A 31 34.57 -10.22 -28.83
C ARG A 31 35.18 -9.52 -30.04
N CYS A 32 36.50 -9.41 -30.08
CA CYS A 32 37.25 -8.71 -31.11
C CYS A 32 38.02 -9.69 -32.00
N GLU A 33 38.33 -9.26 -33.21
CA GLU A 33 39.22 -9.98 -34.10
C GLU A 33 40.69 -9.67 -33.77
N LEU A 34 41.50 -10.70 -33.54
CA LEU A 34 42.94 -10.55 -33.31
C LEU A 34 43.70 -10.60 -34.65
N ARG A 35 44.23 -9.45 -35.10
CA ARG A 35 45.07 -9.34 -36.32
C ARG A 35 46.35 -8.57 -36.04
N PHE A 36 47.49 -9.06 -36.53
CA PHE A 36 48.80 -8.42 -36.35
C PHE A 36 49.10 -8.03 -34.89
N ASN A 37 48.74 -8.89 -33.94
CA ASN A 37 48.87 -8.65 -32.49
C ASN A 37 48.10 -7.40 -31.98
N ARG A 38 47.00 -7.05 -32.65
CA ARG A 38 46.06 -6.00 -32.27
C ARG A 38 44.63 -6.55 -32.26
N LEU A 39 43.79 -6.04 -31.36
CA LEU A 39 42.36 -6.29 -31.38
C LEU A 39 41.69 -5.26 -32.30
N MET A 40 40.87 -5.73 -33.22
CA MET A 40 40.14 -4.94 -34.20
C MET A 40 38.68 -5.42 -34.29
N ASN A 41 37.80 -4.66 -34.95
CA ASN A 41 36.41 -5.06 -35.21
C ASN A 41 35.64 -5.45 -33.92
N CYS A 42 35.80 -4.67 -32.85
CA CYS A 42 35.27 -4.97 -31.52
C CYS A 42 33.79 -4.60 -31.32
N GLN A 43 32.97 -4.61 -32.38
CA GLN A 43 31.58 -4.17 -32.29
C GLN A 43 30.81 -4.95 -31.23
N LEU A 44 30.08 -4.21 -30.38
CA LEU A 44 29.25 -4.81 -29.34
C LEU A 44 27.84 -5.08 -29.89
N PRO A 45 27.43 -6.34 -30.09
CA PRO A 45 26.05 -6.63 -30.45
C PRO A 45 25.13 -6.24 -29.30
N GLN A 46 23.92 -5.81 -29.63
CA GLN A 46 22.90 -5.52 -28.64
C GLN A 46 22.62 -6.77 -27.79
N ALA A 47 22.67 -6.61 -26.46
CA ALA A 47 22.41 -7.66 -25.50
C ALA A 47 21.32 -7.22 -24.53
N LEU A 48 20.35 -8.10 -24.28
CA LEU A 48 19.37 -7.93 -23.21
C LEU A 48 19.91 -8.60 -21.95
N LEU A 49 20.07 -7.83 -20.88
CA LEU A 49 20.53 -8.32 -19.58
C LEU A 49 19.36 -8.27 -18.60
N THR A 50 19.14 -9.36 -17.87
CA THR A 50 17.97 -9.55 -17.00
C THR A 50 18.40 -10.09 -15.65
N THR A 51 17.69 -9.66 -14.59
CA THR A 51 17.88 -10.17 -13.23
C THR A 51 16.52 -10.43 -12.58
N PRO A 52 16.36 -11.46 -11.74
CA PRO A 52 15.16 -11.60 -10.93
C PRO A 52 15.02 -10.41 -9.97
N THR A 53 13.82 -9.85 -9.90
CA THR A 53 13.54 -8.74 -8.97
C THR A 53 13.04 -9.24 -7.64
N ALA A 54 13.62 -8.75 -6.55
CA ALA A 54 13.08 -8.91 -5.20
C ALA A 54 12.10 -7.77 -4.86
N GLU A 55 11.20 -8.02 -3.93
CA GLU A 55 10.36 -6.98 -3.34
C GLU A 55 11.24 -5.95 -2.63
N THR A 56 10.92 -4.66 -2.80
CA THR A 56 11.68 -3.56 -2.17
C THR A 56 10.76 -2.50 -1.60
N ALA A 57 11.18 -1.94 -0.48
CA ALA A 57 10.51 -0.82 0.17
C ALA A 57 11.26 0.51 0.01
N VAL A 58 12.48 0.47 -0.54
CA VAL A 58 13.35 1.64 -0.71
C VAL A 58 13.78 1.82 -2.17
N PRO A 59 14.17 3.04 -2.57
CA PRO A 59 14.68 3.29 -3.91
C PRO A 59 15.93 2.47 -4.20
N LEU A 60 15.98 1.84 -5.36
CA LEU A 60 17.12 1.04 -5.82
C LEU A 60 17.80 1.68 -7.03
N ARG A 61 19.07 1.34 -7.22
CA ARG A 61 19.87 1.66 -8.41
C ARG A 61 20.62 0.41 -8.87
N THR A 62 20.86 0.30 -10.16
CA THR A 62 21.84 -0.64 -10.72
C THR A 62 23.11 0.14 -11.06
N THR A 63 24.24 -0.29 -10.51
CA THR A 63 25.54 0.34 -10.76
C THR A 63 26.28 -0.43 -11.84
N LEU A 64 26.69 0.28 -12.89
CA LEU A 64 27.47 -0.24 -14.01
C LEU A 64 28.88 0.33 -13.89
N ARG A 65 29.88 -0.55 -13.76
CA ARG A 65 31.28 -0.16 -13.59
C ARG A 65 32.14 -0.72 -14.71
N SER A 66 32.83 0.16 -15.45
CA SER A 66 33.84 -0.27 -16.42
C SER A 66 35.10 -0.73 -15.69
N VAL A 67 35.60 -1.91 -16.02
CA VAL A 67 36.89 -2.44 -15.54
C VAL A 67 37.81 -2.64 -16.72
N VAL A 68 38.96 -1.98 -16.67
CA VAL A 68 39.95 -1.96 -17.75
C VAL A 68 41.23 -2.62 -17.26
N SER A 69 41.76 -3.54 -18.07
CA SER A 69 43.07 -4.16 -17.83
C SER A 69 43.88 -4.31 -19.12
N GLY A 70 45.20 -4.36 -18.98
CA GLY A 70 46.14 -4.31 -20.11
C GLY A 70 46.24 -2.91 -20.75
N ASN A 71 46.78 -2.85 -21.97
CA ASN A 71 46.95 -1.59 -22.68
C ASN A 71 45.76 -1.28 -23.61
N CYS A 72 44.78 -0.52 -23.13
CA CYS A 72 43.61 -0.11 -23.90
C CYS A 72 43.74 1.30 -24.52
N SER A 73 44.96 1.82 -24.67
CA SER A 73 45.16 3.18 -25.18
C SER A 73 44.67 3.32 -26.63
N THR A 74 43.80 4.28 -26.87
CA THR A 74 43.29 4.63 -28.19
C THR A 74 42.88 6.11 -28.22
N GLN A 75 42.88 6.71 -29.40
CA GLN A 75 42.43 8.08 -29.62
C GLN A 75 40.89 8.19 -29.76
N TYR A 76 40.21 7.06 -29.90
CA TYR A 76 38.77 7.03 -30.15
C TYR A 76 37.96 7.00 -28.84
N PRO A 77 36.91 7.82 -28.70
CA PRO A 77 35.99 7.69 -27.60
C PRO A 77 35.15 6.42 -27.79
N LEU A 78 35.24 5.49 -26.85
CA LEU A 78 34.48 4.24 -26.88
C LEU A 78 33.48 4.22 -25.72
N GLU A 79 32.21 3.96 -26.02
CA GLU A 79 31.10 4.08 -25.08
C GLU A 79 30.01 3.06 -25.37
N ALA A 80 29.38 2.51 -24.32
CA ALA A 80 28.15 1.73 -24.42
C ALA A 80 26.96 2.58 -24.01
N ARG A 81 25.80 2.14 -24.46
CA ARG A 81 24.50 2.66 -24.04
C ARG A 81 23.76 1.55 -23.30
N ALA A 82 23.32 1.87 -22.09
CA ALA A 82 22.39 1.05 -21.31
C ALA A 82 21.01 1.70 -21.28
N GLU A 83 19.98 0.93 -21.58
CA GLU A 83 18.58 1.40 -21.65
C GLU A 83 17.65 0.51 -20.85
N THR A 84 16.85 1.09 -19.96
CA THR A 84 15.79 0.38 -19.26
C THR A 84 14.45 1.08 -19.49
N ALA A 85 13.36 0.33 -19.34
CA ALA A 85 12.03 0.84 -19.60
C ALA A 85 11.69 2.00 -18.66
N GLY A 86 11.16 3.09 -19.21
CA GLY A 86 10.71 4.25 -18.44
C GLY A 86 11.83 5.13 -17.87
N ALA A 87 13.08 4.97 -18.33
CA ALA A 87 14.21 5.80 -17.91
C ALA A 87 15.01 6.33 -19.11
N SER A 88 15.74 7.41 -18.90
CA SER A 88 16.67 7.93 -19.91
C SER A 88 17.85 6.98 -20.11
N PRO A 89 18.32 6.80 -21.35
CA PRO A 89 19.52 6.02 -21.64
C PRO A 89 20.73 6.57 -20.90
N VAL A 90 21.63 5.68 -20.48
CA VAL A 90 22.87 6.07 -19.82
C VAL A 90 24.06 5.61 -20.64
N PHE A 91 25.05 6.50 -20.80
CA PHE A 91 26.26 6.26 -21.58
C PHE A 91 27.42 5.90 -20.65
N ILE A 92 28.16 4.85 -21.01
CA ILE A 92 29.19 4.24 -20.18
C ILE A 92 30.52 4.30 -20.94
N PRO A 93 31.46 5.18 -20.56
CA PRO A 93 32.75 5.29 -21.23
C PRO A 93 33.64 4.08 -20.89
N TYR A 94 34.06 3.33 -21.91
CA TYR A 94 34.81 2.08 -21.76
C TYR A 94 36.21 2.28 -21.17
N LEU A 95 36.87 3.36 -21.57
CA LEU A 95 38.30 3.59 -21.32
C LEU A 95 38.57 4.23 -19.95
N GLN A 96 37.54 4.73 -19.28
CA GLN A 96 37.68 5.29 -17.94
C GLN A 96 37.63 4.14 -16.95
N ASN A 97 38.78 3.67 -16.50
CA ASN A 97 38.85 2.56 -15.55
C ASN A 97 38.12 2.88 -14.25
N ASN A 98 37.33 1.94 -13.75
CA ASN A 98 36.49 2.05 -12.56
C ASN A 98 35.47 3.21 -12.61
N LYS A 99 35.05 3.60 -13.82
CA LYS A 99 33.98 4.60 -13.95
C LYS A 99 32.65 3.95 -13.63
N GLU A 100 32.01 4.45 -12.57
CA GLU A 100 30.67 4.03 -12.19
C GLU A 100 29.60 4.92 -12.82
N VAL A 101 28.57 4.27 -13.33
CA VAL A 101 27.40 4.86 -13.95
C VAL A 101 26.16 4.22 -13.32
N ARG A 102 25.13 5.02 -13.01
CA ARG A 102 23.95 4.56 -12.29
C ARG A 102 22.75 4.50 -13.21
N LEU A 103 22.11 3.34 -13.26
CA LEU A 103 20.86 3.10 -13.95
C LEU A 103 19.73 3.02 -12.93
N ARG A 104 18.62 3.73 -13.19
CA ARG A 104 17.44 3.77 -12.31
C ARG A 104 16.19 3.54 -13.13
N ALA A 105 15.28 2.72 -12.63
CA ALA A 105 13.93 2.67 -13.18
C ALA A 105 13.07 3.82 -12.64
N ALA A 106 11.91 4.05 -13.25
CA ALA A 106 10.97 5.07 -12.82
C ALA A 106 10.57 4.87 -11.34
N GLY A 107 10.55 5.96 -10.56
CA GLY A 107 10.14 5.93 -9.15
C GLY A 107 11.07 5.16 -8.22
N GLY A 108 12.29 4.79 -8.64
CA GLY A 108 13.22 4.01 -7.82
C GLY A 108 12.89 2.52 -7.73
N ALA A 109 12.04 2.02 -8.64
CA ALA A 109 11.73 0.60 -8.77
C ALA A 109 12.99 -0.23 -9.13
N PRO A 110 13.00 -1.55 -8.83
CA PRO A 110 14.08 -2.42 -9.27
C PRO A 110 14.16 -2.46 -10.79
N VAL A 111 15.38 -2.41 -11.31
CA VAL A 111 15.68 -2.67 -12.73
C VAL A 111 15.67 -4.18 -12.93
N SER A 112 14.63 -4.70 -13.58
CA SER A 112 14.50 -6.13 -13.92
C SER A 112 15.28 -6.50 -15.18
N ALA A 113 15.42 -5.54 -16.10
CA ALA A 113 16.12 -5.73 -17.35
C ALA A 113 16.63 -4.39 -17.92
N PHE A 114 17.72 -4.47 -18.67
CA PHE A 114 18.16 -3.38 -19.54
C PHE A 114 18.83 -3.92 -20.79
N THR A 115 18.75 -3.13 -21.86
CA THR A 115 19.45 -3.38 -23.11
C THR A 115 20.80 -2.69 -23.08
N LEU A 116 21.87 -3.44 -23.34
CA LEU A 116 23.21 -2.95 -23.55
C LEU A 116 23.53 -2.95 -25.04
N SER A 117 24.07 -1.86 -25.57
CA SER A 117 24.44 -1.72 -26.98
C SER A 117 25.66 -0.82 -27.16
N ASP A 118 26.33 -0.94 -28.30
CA ASP A 118 27.41 -0.03 -28.67
C ASP A 118 26.86 1.37 -28.93
N ALA A 119 27.41 2.39 -28.28
CA ALA A 119 27.07 3.78 -28.53
C ALA A 119 28.10 4.47 -29.44
N SER A 120 29.31 3.90 -29.57
CA SER A 120 30.39 4.51 -30.33
C SER A 120 30.44 3.99 -31.76
N THR A 121 30.53 4.91 -32.71
CA THR A 121 30.78 4.58 -34.11
C THR A 121 32.20 4.09 -34.36
N TRP A 122 33.11 4.29 -33.40
CA TRP A 122 34.53 3.97 -33.53
C TRP A 122 34.89 2.56 -33.09
N THR A 123 34.07 1.89 -32.28
CA THR A 123 34.39 0.57 -31.71
C THR A 123 34.74 -0.47 -32.78
N ALA A 124 34.09 -0.39 -33.95
CA ALA A 124 34.40 -1.23 -35.10
C ALA A 124 35.79 -0.98 -35.71
N SER A 125 36.23 0.28 -35.72
CA SER A 125 37.46 0.73 -36.37
C SER A 125 38.63 0.93 -35.39
N ALA A 126 38.37 0.78 -34.08
CA ALA A 126 39.37 0.93 -33.05
C ALA A 126 40.40 -0.19 -33.15
N VAL A 127 41.68 0.21 -33.12
CA VAL A 127 42.81 -0.71 -33.08
C VAL A 127 43.38 -0.67 -31.67
N LEU A 128 43.18 -1.75 -30.92
CA LEU A 128 43.60 -1.87 -29.52
C LEU A 128 44.77 -2.85 -29.42
N ASP A 129 45.55 -2.74 -28.34
CA ASP A 129 46.59 -3.72 -28.05
C ASP A 129 46.01 -5.11 -27.81
N SER A 130 46.74 -6.18 -28.15
CA SER A 130 46.28 -7.56 -27.90
C SER A 130 46.08 -7.87 -26.41
N SER A 131 46.72 -7.10 -25.52
CA SER A 131 46.53 -7.20 -24.07
C SER A 131 45.29 -6.49 -23.54
N CYS A 132 44.63 -5.62 -24.32
CA CYS A 132 43.48 -4.84 -23.83
C CYS A 132 42.30 -5.73 -23.47
N ARG A 133 41.76 -5.56 -22.27
CA ARG A 133 40.50 -6.17 -21.82
C ARG A 133 39.64 -5.11 -21.15
N ILE A 134 38.38 -5.03 -21.55
CA ILE A 134 37.40 -4.16 -20.93
C ILE A 134 36.15 -4.98 -20.65
N SER A 135 35.74 -5.01 -19.38
CA SER A 135 34.50 -5.63 -18.92
C SER A 135 33.61 -4.60 -18.24
N LEU A 136 32.31 -4.87 -18.23
CA LEU A 136 31.32 -4.12 -17.47
C LEU A 136 30.89 -4.98 -16.28
N GLU A 137 31.20 -4.54 -15.08
CA GLU A 137 30.65 -5.12 -13.85
C GLU A 137 29.30 -4.49 -13.56
N ILE A 138 28.32 -5.33 -13.24
CA ILE A 138 26.94 -4.95 -13.04
C ILE A 138 26.55 -5.34 -11.62
N HIS A 139 26.32 -4.32 -10.80
CA HIS A 139 25.77 -4.46 -9.45
C HIS A 139 24.28 -4.14 -9.50
N TRP A 140 23.47 -5.19 -9.50
CA TRP A 140 22.02 -5.06 -9.64
C TRP A 140 21.37 -4.54 -8.36
N ASN A 141 20.47 -3.57 -8.54
CA ASN A 141 19.43 -3.22 -7.57
C ASN A 141 19.94 -2.97 -6.14
N GLU A 142 21.06 -2.28 -6.02
CA GLU A 142 21.61 -1.79 -4.76
C GLU A 142 20.73 -0.66 -4.19
N VAL A 143 20.72 -0.53 -2.86
CA VAL A 143 20.01 0.56 -2.18
C VAL A 143 20.58 1.91 -2.61
N ASP A 144 19.72 2.80 -3.13
CA ASP A 144 20.11 4.14 -3.60
C ASP A 144 20.03 5.17 -2.45
N VAL A 145 20.81 4.92 -1.39
CA VAL A 145 20.95 5.81 -0.25
C VAL A 145 22.43 6.02 0.04
N SER A 146 22.79 7.26 0.35
CA SER A 146 24.18 7.69 0.55
C SER A 146 24.47 8.20 1.96
N SER A 147 23.44 8.42 2.79
CA SER A 147 23.61 8.94 4.14
C SER A 147 22.54 8.47 5.13
N THR A 148 22.86 8.56 6.42
CA THR A 148 21.90 8.36 7.51
C THR A 148 20.73 9.32 7.43
N GLY A 149 20.95 10.57 7.01
CA GLY A 149 19.88 11.56 6.84
C GLY A 149 18.86 11.15 5.79
N GLU A 150 19.32 10.63 4.64
CA GLU A 150 18.45 10.10 3.58
C GLU A 150 17.68 8.85 4.05
N ALA A 151 18.35 7.93 4.74
CA ALA A 151 17.71 6.74 5.30
C ALA A 151 16.59 7.13 6.30
N GLN A 152 16.87 8.06 7.21
CA GLN A 152 15.90 8.54 8.20
C GLN A 152 14.74 9.29 7.55
N ALA A 153 14.98 10.03 6.47
CA ALA A 153 13.92 10.71 5.73
C ALA A 153 12.94 9.71 5.10
N LEU A 154 13.43 8.60 4.54
CA LEU A 154 12.57 7.53 3.99
C LEU A 154 11.70 6.88 5.07
N ILE A 155 12.26 6.58 6.24
CA ILE A 155 11.50 6.02 7.37
C ILE A 155 10.47 7.02 7.90
N THR A 156 10.83 8.30 7.99
CA THR A 156 9.91 9.37 8.41
C THR A 156 8.75 9.53 7.42
N ALA A 157 9.01 9.49 6.11
CA ALA A 157 7.96 9.52 5.10
C ALA A 157 7.00 8.32 5.25
N LEU A 158 7.52 7.10 5.44
CA LEU A 158 6.69 5.91 5.68
C LEU A 158 5.84 6.03 6.96
N ASN A 159 6.36 6.66 8.02
CA ASN A 159 5.56 6.91 9.23
C ASN A 159 4.41 7.88 8.95
N ALA A 160 4.65 8.93 8.16
CA ALA A 160 3.61 9.87 7.76
C ALA A 160 2.53 9.19 6.90
N ASP A 161 2.93 8.33 5.95
CA ASP A 161 2.00 7.54 5.14
C ASP A 161 1.13 6.61 6.01
N ILE A 162 1.73 5.92 7.00
CA ILE A 162 1.00 5.07 7.95
C ILE A 162 0.00 5.89 8.74
N ALA A 163 0.40 7.04 9.30
CA ALA A 163 -0.49 7.88 10.08
C ALA A 163 -1.66 8.44 9.25
N ALA A 164 -1.39 8.80 7.98
CA ALA A 164 -2.44 9.22 7.05
C ALA A 164 -3.42 8.08 6.72
N ALA A 165 -2.91 6.86 6.51
CA ALA A 165 -3.74 5.68 6.28
C ALA A 165 -4.57 5.30 7.52
N GLU A 166 -4.00 5.41 8.72
CA GLU A 166 -4.71 5.22 9.99
C GLU A 166 -5.85 6.24 10.13
N SER A 167 -5.59 7.53 9.92
CA SER A 167 -6.63 8.56 9.93
C SER A 167 -7.73 8.33 8.88
N HIS A 168 -7.36 7.81 7.70
CA HIS A 168 -8.33 7.45 6.67
C HIS A 168 -9.21 6.26 7.11
N ALA A 169 -8.62 5.23 7.71
CA ALA A 169 -9.37 4.09 8.23
C ALA A 169 -10.33 4.50 9.36
N ASP A 170 -9.90 5.34 10.30
CA ASP A 170 -10.76 5.89 11.36
C ASP A 170 -11.96 6.64 10.75
N ARG A 171 -11.71 7.44 9.70
CA ARG A 171 -12.79 8.14 8.99
C ARG A 171 -13.76 7.18 8.30
N MET A 172 -13.27 6.09 7.70
CA MET A 172 -14.14 5.08 7.09
C MET A 172 -14.94 4.32 8.15
N GLU A 173 -14.36 4.07 9.33
CA GLU A 173 -15.06 3.48 10.47
C GLU A 173 -16.23 4.35 10.93
N GLU A 174 -16.00 5.66 11.10
CA GLU A 174 -17.06 6.60 11.46
C GLU A 174 -18.21 6.57 10.46
N LEU A 175 -17.90 6.57 9.15
CA LEU A 175 -18.92 6.56 8.09
C LEU A 175 -19.66 5.23 8.02
N MET A 176 -18.97 4.11 8.23
CA MET A 176 -19.58 2.78 8.34
C MET A 176 -20.53 2.71 9.55
N LEU A 177 -20.10 3.18 10.71
CA LEU A 177 -20.93 3.26 11.91
C LEU A 177 -22.14 4.15 11.67
N TYR A 178 -21.95 5.31 11.05
CA TYR A 178 -23.05 6.21 10.69
C TYR A 178 -24.06 5.52 9.77
N GLN A 179 -23.61 4.84 8.70
CA GLN A 179 -24.50 4.10 7.80
C GLN A 179 -25.28 3.01 8.53
N ARG A 180 -24.64 2.27 9.44
CA ARG A 180 -25.31 1.23 10.25
C ARG A 180 -26.35 1.81 11.18
N ALA A 181 -26.07 2.95 11.82
CA ALA A 181 -27.03 3.66 12.66
C ALA A 181 -28.26 4.11 11.83
N TYR A 182 -28.05 4.61 10.62
CA TYR A 182 -29.12 5.01 9.71
C TYR A 182 -30.00 3.84 9.26
N ALA A 183 -29.39 2.71 8.87
CA ALA A 183 -30.13 1.52 8.49
C ALA A 183 -31.01 1.02 9.64
N PHE A 184 -30.47 1.02 10.86
CA PHE A 184 -31.22 0.69 12.06
C PHE A 184 -32.38 1.66 12.33
N MET A 185 -32.12 2.97 12.27
CA MET A 185 -33.16 4.01 12.42
C MET A 185 -34.28 3.86 11.39
N TYR A 186 -33.94 3.54 10.14
CA TYR A 186 -34.91 3.33 9.07
C TYR A 186 -35.80 2.11 9.37
N SER A 187 -35.18 0.97 9.72
CA SER A 187 -35.92 -0.25 10.11
C SER A 187 -36.84 0.01 11.30
N LEU A 188 -36.38 0.80 12.28
CA LEU A 188 -37.19 1.12 13.44
C LEU A 188 -38.37 2.03 13.08
N ALA A 189 -38.14 3.07 12.27
CA ALA A 189 -39.19 3.98 11.82
C ALA A 189 -40.29 3.23 11.05
N ASP A 190 -39.90 2.27 10.20
CA ASP A 190 -40.82 1.41 9.45
C ASP A 190 -41.66 0.51 10.37
N GLN A 191 -41.05 -0.02 11.43
CA GLN A 191 -41.74 -0.89 12.40
C GLN A 191 -42.44 -0.14 13.54
N PHE A 192 -42.39 1.20 13.57
CA PHE A 192 -42.80 1.99 14.74
C PHE A 192 -44.28 1.79 15.13
N ARG A 193 -45.13 1.49 14.15
CA ARG A 193 -46.58 1.28 14.30
C ARG A 193 -47.01 -0.16 14.06
N THR A 194 -46.06 -1.08 13.93
CA THR A 194 -46.34 -2.50 13.74
C THR A 194 -46.52 -3.16 15.11
N GLU A 195 -47.45 -4.10 15.21
CA GLU A 195 -47.68 -4.87 16.43
C GLU A 195 -46.42 -5.69 16.80
N LEU A 196 -45.98 -5.58 18.05
CA LEU A 196 -44.79 -6.24 18.56
C LEU A 196 -45.03 -7.74 18.84
N SER A 197 -44.51 -8.60 17.98
CA SER A 197 -44.47 -10.04 18.21
C SER A 197 -43.16 -10.46 18.90
N ASN A 198 -43.11 -11.70 19.40
CA ASN A 198 -41.85 -12.28 19.90
C ASN A 198 -40.74 -12.26 18.84
N GLU A 199 -41.09 -12.50 17.58
CA GLU A 199 -40.15 -12.52 16.45
C GLU A 199 -39.64 -11.11 16.15
N SER A 200 -40.54 -10.15 15.91
CA SER A 200 -40.16 -8.76 15.62
C SER A 200 -39.39 -8.11 16.78
N MET A 201 -39.69 -8.48 18.02
CA MET A 201 -38.93 -7.99 19.18
C MET A 201 -37.54 -8.61 19.28
N GLN A 202 -37.38 -9.90 18.98
CA GLN A 202 -36.07 -10.53 18.90
C GLN A 202 -35.23 -9.89 17.79
N GLU A 203 -35.82 -9.63 16.63
CA GLU A 203 -35.18 -8.94 15.50
C GLU A 203 -34.77 -7.51 15.88
N LEU A 204 -35.66 -6.71 16.46
CA LEU A 204 -35.37 -5.34 16.89
C LEU A 204 -34.26 -5.29 17.93
N ARG A 205 -34.23 -6.22 18.89
CA ARG A 205 -33.15 -6.29 19.88
C ARG A 205 -31.83 -6.71 19.26
N ALA A 206 -31.84 -7.72 18.38
CA ALA A 206 -30.64 -8.15 17.68
C ALA A 206 -30.05 -6.99 16.87
N ALA A 207 -30.91 -6.29 16.11
CA ALA A 207 -30.53 -5.11 15.34
C ALA A 207 -30.04 -3.96 16.24
N ALA A 208 -30.67 -3.72 17.41
CA ALA A 208 -30.24 -2.70 18.36
C ALA A 208 -28.87 -3.03 18.99
N LEU A 209 -28.64 -4.29 19.38
CA LEU A 209 -27.37 -4.74 19.95
C LEU A 209 -26.24 -4.62 18.93
N GLU A 210 -26.53 -4.99 17.68
CA GLU A 210 -25.63 -4.85 16.55
C GLU A 210 -25.31 -3.40 16.20
N ALA A 211 -26.32 -2.54 16.18
CA ALA A 211 -26.17 -1.11 15.88
C ALA A 211 -25.71 -0.28 17.09
N GLY A 212 -25.60 -0.87 18.28
CA GLY A 212 -25.29 -0.15 19.54
C GLY A 212 -24.09 0.81 19.43
N PRO A 213 -22.89 0.33 19.05
CA PRO A 213 -21.71 1.20 18.88
C PRO A 213 -21.92 2.30 17.83
N ALA A 214 -22.70 2.01 16.79
CA ALA A 214 -23.01 2.94 15.72
C ALA A 214 -23.97 4.05 16.19
N VAL A 215 -25.03 3.68 16.91
CA VAL A 215 -26.00 4.61 17.51
C VAL A 215 -25.32 5.47 18.59
N GLU A 216 -24.48 4.87 19.43
CA GLU A 216 -23.71 5.60 20.44
C GLU A 216 -22.75 6.60 19.80
N SER A 217 -21.97 6.18 18.79
CA SER A 217 -21.08 7.09 18.05
C SER A 217 -21.86 8.22 17.39
N MET A 218 -23.02 7.95 16.81
CA MET A 218 -23.88 8.98 16.25
C MET A 218 -24.41 9.95 17.32
N ILE A 219 -24.85 9.46 18.48
CA ILE A 219 -25.34 10.28 19.59
C ILE A 219 -24.24 11.16 20.18
N LEU A 220 -23.01 10.68 20.26
CA LEU A 220 -21.89 11.40 20.91
C LEU A 220 -21.15 12.32 19.93
N ASN A 221 -20.87 11.83 18.73
CA ASN A 221 -19.88 12.44 17.83
C ASN A 221 -20.48 13.13 16.60
N CYS A 222 -21.77 12.93 16.28
CA CYS A 222 -22.38 13.55 15.10
C CYS A 222 -22.76 15.01 15.36
N ALA A 223 -21.95 15.96 14.89
CA ALA A 223 -22.17 17.40 15.07
C ALA A 223 -23.49 17.93 14.48
N ASP A 224 -24.04 17.24 13.47
CA ASP A 224 -25.26 17.67 12.77
C ASP A 224 -26.56 17.31 13.52
N LEU A 225 -26.47 16.58 14.63
CA LEU A 225 -27.60 16.29 15.49
C LEU A 225 -27.77 17.34 16.59
N SER A 226 -28.95 17.93 16.64
CA SER A 226 -29.39 18.78 17.75
C SER A 226 -29.48 18.00 19.06
N PHE A 227 -29.48 18.71 20.19
CA PHE A 227 -29.64 18.09 21.51
C PHE A 227 -30.91 17.23 21.61
N GLU A 228 -32.03 17.73 21.07
CA GLU A 228 -33.31 17.01 21.08
C GLU A 228 -33.30 15.75 20.22
N GLU A 229 -32.61 15.78 19.08
CA GLU A 229 -32.42 14.60 18.23
C GLU A 229 -31.58 13.53 18.94
N ARG A 230 -30.49 13.94 19.59
CA ARG A 230 -29.67 13.04 20.41
C ARG A 230 -30.47 12.42 21.55
N LEU A 231 -31.31 13.20 22.23
CA LEU A 231 -32.16 12.72 23.31
C LEU A 231 -33.25 11.76 22.81
N ALA A 232 -33.86 12.03 21.66
CA ALA A 232 -34.83 11.14 21.02
C ALA A 232 -34.20 9.78 20.67
N LEU A 233 -33.00 9.79 20.07
CA LEU A 233 -32.25 8.57 19.77
C LEU A 233 -31.85 7.79 21.02
N LEU A 234 -31.41 8.49 22.07
CA LEU A 234 -31.04 7.86 23.34
C LEU A 234 -32.25 7.18 24.00
N ARG A 235 -33.40 7.86 24.06
CA ARG A 235 -34.65 7.30 24.61
C ARG A 235 -35.11 6.09 23.82
N LEU A 236 -35.07 6.22 22.50
CA LEU A 236 -35.47 5.15 21.59
C LEU A 236 -34.57 3.93 21.75
N HIS A 237 -33.25 4.11 21.67
CA HIS A 237 -32.29 3.02 21.83
C HIS A 237 -32.37 2.37 23.21
N GLY A 238 -32.51 3.18 24.28
CA GLY A 238 -32.68 2.69 25.64
C GLY A 238 -33.97 1.89 25.86
N SER A 239 -35.09 2.31 25.26
CA SER A 239 -36.39 1.63 25.41
C SER A 239 -36.38 0.19 24.89
N LEU A 240 -35.62 -0.09 23.82
CA LEU A 240 -35.51 -1.43 23.23
C LEU A 240 -34.85 -2.45 24.17
N TRP A 241 -34.03 -2.00 25.11
CA TRP A 241 -33.42 -2.85 26.12
C TRP A 241 -34.40 -3.23 27.24
N VAL A 242 -35.43 -2.41 27.47
CA VAL A 242 -36.43 -2.61 28.53
C VAL A 242 -37.56 -3.54 28.08
N LEU A 243 -37.79 -3.64 26.77
CA LEU A 243 -38.70 -4.60 26.17
C LEU A 243 -38.09 -6.00 26.25
N GLY A 244 -38.09 -6.67 27.41
CA GLY A 244 -37.31 -7.86 27.78
C GLY A 244 -38.10 -9.18 27.81
N GLN A 245 -39.37 -9.10 28.14
CA GLN A 245 -40.32 -10.19 28.34
C GLN A 245 -41.63 -9.93 27.58
N PRO A 246 -42.46 -10.96 27.32
CA PRO A 246 -43.77 -10.79 26.69
C PRO A 246 -44.68 -9.77 27.38
N GLU A 247 -44.55 -9.66 28.71
CA GLU A 247 -45.29 -8.72 29.56
C GLU A 247 -44.94 -7.25 29.29
N ASP A 248 -43.78 -6.97 28.66
CA ASP A 248 -43.31 -5.60 28.40
C ASP A 248 -43.90 -4.99 27.11
N TRP A 249 -44.47 -5.83 26.23
CA TRP A 249 -45.10 -5.44 24.98
C TRP A 249 -46.52 -5.99 24.79
N GLN A 250 -47.11 -6.53 25.85
CA GLN A 250 -48.52 -6.90 25.90
C GLN A 250 -49.24 -5.96 26.87
N ARG A 251 -50.41 -5.47 26.45
CA ARG A 251 -51.29 -4.71 27.33
C ARG A 251 -51.86 -5.64 28.42
N PRO A 252 -52.36 -5.11 29.55
CA PRO A 252 -52.98 -5.91 30.61
C PRO A 252 -54.18 -6.77 30.16
N ASP A 253 -54.78 -6.46 29.02
CA ASP A 253 -55.88 -7.20 28.40
C ASP A 253 -55.42 -8.31 27.43
N GLY A 254 -54.11 -8.50 27.28
CA GLY A 254 -53.49 -9.50 26.40
C GLY A 254 -53.33 -9.06 24.94
N THR A 255 -53.71 -7.82 24.59
CA THR A 255 -53.48 -7.28 23.24
C THR A 255 -52.03 -6.84 23.06
N VAL A 256 -51.54 -6.91 21.83
CA VAL A 256 -50.16 -6.56 21.49
C VAL A 256 -49.98 -5.05 21.37
N MET A 257 -48.89 -4.52 21.91
CA MET A 257 -48.50 -3.11 21.81
C MET A 257 -47.67 -2.87 20.55
N THR A 258 -47.66 -1.63 20.07
CA THR A 258 -46.69 -1.12 19.09
C THR A 258 -45.52 -0.43 19.81
N MET A 259 -44.46 -0.05 19.10
CA MET A 259 -43.42 0.83 19.67
C MET A 259 -43.99 2.19 20.08
N GLU A 260 -44.98 2.71 19.34
CA GLU A 260 -45.70 3.94 19.68
C GLU A 260 -46.43 3.81 21.02
N ASP A 261 -47.12 2.69 21.26
CA ASP A 261 -47.79 2.41 22.54
C ASP A 261 -46.79 2.31 23.70
N HIS A 262 -45.65 1.65 23.48
CA HIS A 262 -44.62 1.45 24.52
C HIS A 262 -43.94 2.76 24.92
N LEU A 263 -43.61 3.61 23.95
CA LEU A 263 -42.97 4.91 24.20
C LEU A 263 -43.92 5.95 24.80
N GLY A 264 -45.24 5.74 24.67
CA GLY A 264 -46.25 6.55 25.34
C GLY A 264 -46.41 7.97 24.77
N PRO A 265 -46.82 8.97 25.58
CA PRO A 265 -47.28 10.28 25.11
C PRO A 265 -46.27 11.13 24.32
N GLY A 266 -45.00 10.75 24.24
CA GLY A 266 -43.95 11.42 23.47
C GLY A 266 -43.51 10.68 22.19
N ALA A 267 -44.12 9.53 21.89
CA ALA A 267 -43.70 8.66 20.80
C ALA A 267 -43.77 9.35 19.42
N SER A 268 -44.81 10.15 19.18
CA SER A 268 -44.99 10.87 17.91
C SER A 268 -43.90 11.92 17.66
N GLU A 269 -43.41 12.60 18.70
CA GLU A 269 -42.30 13.54 18.58
C GLU A 269 -40.99 12.78 18.32
N ILE A 270 -40.74 11.67 19.01
CA ILE A 270 -39.56 10.82 18.76
C ILE A 270 -39.53 10.35 17.30
N LEU A 271 -40.66 9.83 16.79
CA LEU A 271 -40.77 9.40 15.40
C LEU A 271 -40.58 10.57 14.42
N ALA A 272 -41.11 11.76 14.73
CA ALA A 272 -40.92 12.94 13.89
C ALA A 272 -39.43 13.35 13.82
N ARG A 273 -38.70 13.30 14.94
CA ARG A 273 -37.25 13.57 14.96
C ARG A 273 -36.47 12.52 14.18
N LEU A 274 -36.82 11.24 14.35
CA LEU A 274 -36.21 10.14 13.60
C LEU A 274 -36.37 10.33 12.09
N ASN A 275 -37.60 10.63 11.65
CA ASN A 275 -37.89 10.89 10.24
C ASN A 275 -37.17 12.15 9.73
N ALA A 276 -37.01 13.18 10.56
CA ALA A 276 -36.24 14.37 10.18
C ALA A 276 -34.74 14.06 9.98
N ILE A 277 -34.17 13.17 10.78
CA ILE A 277 -32.78 12.68 10.60
C ILE A 277 -32.69 11.85 9.31
N LEU A 278 -33.60 10.89 9.12
CA LEU A 278 -33.63 10.02 7.93
C LEU A 278 -33.79 10.82 6.63
N ALA A 279 -34.62 11.87 6.64
CA ALA A 279 -34.83 12.73 5.47
C ALA A 279 -33.56 13.50 5.03
N ARG A 280 -32.54 13.63 5.89
CA ARG A 280 -31.26 14.26 5.53
C ARG A 280 -30.38 13.35 4.70
N GLN A 281 -30.60 12.02 4.74
CA GLN A 281 -29.87 11.11 3.88
C GLN A 281 -30.47 11.10 2.48
N THR A 282 -29.72 11.63 1.53
CA THR A 282 -30.08 11.61 0.12
C THR A 282 -29.03 10.82 -0.65
N GLY A 283 -29.45 9.69 -1.23
CA GLY A 283 -28.63 8.87 -2.13
C GLY A 283 -28.28 7.48 -1.60
N ASN A 284 -27.76 6.64 -2.50
CA ASN A 284 -27.18 5.35 -2.14
C ASN A 284 -25.73 5.58 -1.66
N PRO A 285 -25.44 5.47 -0.36
CA PRO A 285 -24.08 5.62 0.13
C PRO A 285 -23.18 4.50 -0.46
N PRO A 286 -21.87 4.76 -0.65
CA PRO A 286 -20.90 3.70 -0.90
C PRO A 286 -20.94 2.62 0.18
N ASP A 287 -20.40 1.44 -0.13
CA ASP A 287 -20.18 0.41 0.89
C ASP A 287 -19.00 0.80 1.80
N TYR A 288 -19.29 1.55 2.86
CA TYR A 288 -18.26 2.00 3.81
C TYR A 288 -17.61 0.85 4.58
N ALA A 289 -18.27 -0.31 4.73
CA ALA A 289 -17.67 -1.48 5.35
C ALA A 289 -16.55 -2.05 4.46
N GLN A 290 -16.80 -2.16 3.15
CA GLN A 290 -15.77 -2.55 2.20
C GLN A 290 -14.60 -1.55 2.17
N LEU A 291 -14.90 -0.25 2.18
CA LEU A 291 -13.86 0.80 2.18
C LEU A 291 -13.03 0.79 3.47
N TYR A 292 -13.64 0.53 4.62
CA TYR A 292 -12.94 0.41 5.89
C TYR A 292 -11.98 -0.79 5.92
N GLU A 293 -12.41 -1.96 5.43
CA GLU A 293 -11.53 -3.14 5.35
C GLU A 293 -10.40 -2.95 4.32
N ALA A 294 -10.65 -2.25 3.21
CA ALA A 294 -9.60 -1.85 2.27
C ALA A 294 -8.58 -0.90 2.94
N ALA A 295 -9.05 0.08 3.73
CA ALA A 295 -8.18 1.00 4.47
C ALA A 295 -7.32 0.28 5.52
N LYS A 296 -7.88 -0.69 6.25
CA LYS A 296 -7.09 -1.55 7.17
C LYS A 296 -6.02 -2.36 6.46
N THR A 297 -6.37 -2.93 5.31
CA THR A 297 -5.43 -3.70 4.49
C THR A 297 -4.25 -2.82 4.06
N GLU A 298 -4.52 -1.57 3.70
CA GLU A 298 -3.49 -0.60 3.34
C GLU A 298 -2.55 -0.26 4.51
N ILE A 299 -3.08 -0.08 5.73
CA ILE A 299 -2.25 0.12 6.94
C ILE A 299 -1.29 -1.05 7.15
N VAL A 300 -1.79 -2.29 7.04
CA VAL A 300 -0.96 -3.50 7.16
C VAL A 300 0.11 -3.53 6.08
N ARG A 301 -0.25 -3.22 4.83
CA ARG A 301 0.69 -3.14 3.71
C ARG A 301 1.80 -2.12 3.98
N LEU A 302 1.46 -0.92 4.46
CA LEU A 302 2.44 0.12 4.80
C LEU A 302 3.33 -0.25 6.00
N LYS A 303 2.78 -0.91 7.02
CA LYS A 303 3.55 -1.43 8.16
C LYS A 303 4.55 -2.50 7.72
N ASN A 304 4.14 -3.41 6.83
CA ASN A 304 5.05 -4.40 6.24
C ASN A 304 6.13 -3.73 5.38
N LYS A 305 5.75 -2.75 4.56
CA LYS A 305 6.70 -1.94 3.77
C LYS A 305 7.73 -1.26 4.67
N LYS A 306 7.31 -0.67 5.79
CA LYS A 306 8.22 -0.07 6.78
C LYS A 306 9.17 -1.10 7.39
N SER A 307 8.68 -2.29 7.74
CA SER A 307 9.53 -3.35 8.29
C SER A 307 10.61 -3.78 7.29
N LEU A 308 10.25 -3.93 6.01
CA LEU A 308 11.21 -4.23 4.95
C LEU A 308 12.22 -3.08 4.75
N ALA A 309 11.75 -1.82 4.77
CA ALA A 309 12.62 -0.65 4.64
C ALA A 309 13.65 -0.58 5.78
N LEU A 310 13.24 -0.86 7.02
CA LEU A 310 14.16 -0.90 8.17
C LEU A 310 15.25 -1.96 7.99
N ALA A 311 14.90 -3.15 7.48
CA ALA A 311 15.89 -4.19 7.19
C ALA A 311 16.85 -3.79 6.06
N GLN A 312 16.33 -3.19 4.98
CA GLN A 312 17.14 -2.77 3.83
C GLN A 312 18.04 -1.56 4.14
N LEU A 313 17.61 -0.66 5.04
CA LEU A 313 18.35 0.54 5.43
C LEU A 313 19.24 0.35 6.66
N ALA A 314 19.24 -0.83 7.28
CA ALA A 314 20.01 -1.09 8.51
C ALA A 314 21.47 -0.60 8.48
N PRO A 315 22.23 -0.69 7.36
CA PRO A 315 23.60 -0.17 7.29
C PRO A 315 23.74 1.36 7.44
N TRP A 316 22.66 2.11 7.22
CA TRP A 316 22.65 3.57 7.24
C TRP A 316 21.88 4.15 8.44
N LEU A 317 21.12 3.33 9.17
CA LEU A 317 20.39 3.74 10.35
C LEU A 317 21.30 3.69 11.60
N PRO A 318 21.09 4.60 12.57
CA PRO A 318 21.88 4.66 13.80
C PRO A 318 21.59 3.51 14.77
#